data_AF-A0A392NXV0-F1
#
_entry.id   AF-A0A392NXV0-F1
#
_cell.length_a   1.000
_cell.length_b   1.000
_cell.length_c   1.000
_cell.angle_alpha   90.00
_cell.angle_beta   90.00
_cell.angle_gamma   90.00
#
_symmetry.space_group_name_H-M   'P 1'
#
loop_
_entity.id
_entity.type
_entity.pdbx_description
1 polymer ?
#
loop_
_entity_poly.entity_id
_entity_poly.type
_entity_poly.pdbx_seq_one_letter_code
_entity_poly.pdbx_strand_id
1 'polypeptide(L)'
;MAKPQESDPPPPPPTETLEFKWGKMRGKGGKKKDTQFYESFTLDGEDYSLFDTVYLQNGTQSEPHIAKIIKIWETPTRIKLRKIKVQWFFRPREISKFLKGIQIYYNELFFACGDGTGLTNINPLI
;
A
#
# COMPACT_ATOMS: atom_id res chain seq x y z
N MET A 1 -1.16 4.92 -60.12
CA MET A 1 -0.88 5.54 -58.80
C MET A 1 -1.29 4.54 -57.73
N ALA A 2 -0.34 3.99 -56.97
CA ALA A 2 -0.61 3.04 -55.90
C ALA A 2 -1.00 3.82 -54.63
N LYS A 3 -2.05 3.37 -53.91
CA LYS A 3 -2.48 3.95 -52.63
C LYS A 3 -1.39 3.69 -51.57
N PRO A 4 -1.11 4.65 -50.66
CA PRO A 4 -0.21 4.41 -49.54
C PRO A 4 -0.83 3.36 -48.60
N GLN A 5 -0.02 2.38 -48.21
CA GLN A 5 -0.35 1.43 -47.16
C GLN A 5 -0.25 2.15 -45.82
N GLU A 6 -1.37 2.24 -45.11
CA GLU A 6 -1.44 2.74 -43.74
C GLU A 6 -0.69 1.74 -42.84
N SER A 7 0.38 2.18 -42.19
CA SER A 7 1.17 1.36 -41.27
C SER A 7 0.37 1.14 -40.00
N ASP A 8 0.32 -0.09 -39.51
CA ASP A 8 -0.32 -0.44 -38.25
C ASP A 8 0.19 0.44 -37.10
N PRO A 9 -0.69 0.84 -36.15
CA PRO A 9 -0.27 1.63 -35.00
C PRO A 9 0.76 0.85 -34.18
N PRO A 10 1.74 1.54 -33.57
CA PRO A 10 2.75 0.89 -32.75
C PRO A 10 2.06 0.13 -31.60
N PRO A 11 2.62 -1.03 -31.20
CA PRO A 11 2.08 -1.78 -30.08
C PRO A 11 2.03 -0.88 -28.82
N PRO A 12 1.00 -1.05 -27.97
CA PRO A 12 0.94 -0.32 -26.72
C PRO A 12 2.23 -0.56 -25.92
N PRO A 13 2.74 0.46 -25.21
CA PRO A 13 3.93 0.30 -24.39
C PRO A 13 3.73 -0.86 -23.40
N PRO A 14 4.78 -1.65 -23.13
CA PRO A 14 4.68 -2.77 -22.20
C PRO A 14 4.18 -2.27 -20.85
N THR A 15 3.13 -2.90 -20.34
CA THR A 15 2.66 -2.70 -18.97
C THR A 15 3.79 -3.14 -18.04
N GLU A 16 4.44 -2.21 -17.36
CA GLU A 16 5.49 -2.53 -16.38
C GLU A 16 4.89 -3.42 -15.29
N THR A 17 5.17 -4.72 -15.35
CA THR A 17 4.77 -5.67 -14.32
C THR A 17 5.76 -5.59 -13.18
N LEU A 18 5.35 -4.96 -12.07
CA LEU A 18 6.13 -4.90 -10.84
C LEU A 18 6.48 -6.31 -10.34
N GLU A 19 7.75 -6.55 -10.03
CA GLU A 19 8.20 -7.83 -9.46
C GLU A 19 7.76 -7.97 -7.99
N PHE A 20 7.35 -9.17 -7.59
CA PHE A 20 6.94 -9.43 -6.21
C PHE A 20 7.52 -10.72 -5.65
N LYS A 21 8.08 -10.67 -4.44
CA LYS A 21 8.60 -11.84 -3.71
C LYS A 21 8.17 -11.80 -2.25
N TRP A 22 7.73 -12.93 -1.72
CA TRP A 22 7.49 -13.06 -0.28
C TRP A 22 8.81 -13.15 0.47
N GLY A 23 8.89 -12.46 1.61
CA GLY A 23 9.97 -12.62 2.56
C GLY A 23 9.66 -13.69 3.60
N LYS A 24 10.04 -13.44 4.86
CA LYS A 24 9.93 -14.43 5.93
C LYS A 24 8.47 -14.75 6.27
N MET A 25 8.08 -16.02 6.15
CA MET A 25 6.76 -16.49 6.59
C MET A 25 6.71 -16.59 8.12
N ARG A 26 5.66 -16.03 8.72
CA ARG A 26 5.43 -16.03 10.17
C ARG A 26 4.58 -17.22 10.63
N GLY A 27 3.63 -17.64 9.80
CA GLY A 27 2.75 -18.75 10.12
C GLY A 27 1.47 -18.78 9.28
N LYS A 28 0.62 -19.77 9.53
CA LYS A 28 -0.62 -20.01 8.81
C LYS A 28 -1.79 -20.11 9.79
N GLY A 29 -2.95 -19.56 9.45
CA GLY A 29 -4.17 -19.68 10.28
C GLY A 29 -5.08 -18.45 10.25
N GLY A 30 -5.79 -18.18 11.34
CA GLY A 30 -6.80 -17.13 11.43
C GLY A 30 -8.18 -17.59 10.98
N LYS A 31 -9.10 -16.63 10.70
CA LYS A 31 -10.51 -16.94 10.37
C LYS A 31 -10.64 -17.88 9.16
N LYS A 32 -9.77 -17.71 8.16
CA LYS A 32 -9.60 -18.67 7.06
C LYS A 32 -8.33 -19.46 7.34
N LYS A 33 -8.49 -20.75 7.68
CA LYS A 33 -7.40 -21.62 8.16
C LYS A 33 -6.18 -21.65 7.23
N ASP A 34 -6.38 -21.39 5.93
CA ASP A 34 -5.29 -21.37 4.95
C ASP A 34 -4.69 -19.99 4.63
N THR A 35 -5.01 -18.96 5.41
CA THR A 35 -4.30 -17.67 5.31
C THR A 35 -2.87 -17.82 5.79
N GLN A 36 -1.90 -17.33 5.00
CA GLN A 36 -0.50 -17.28 5.39
C GLN A 36 -0.11 -15.85 5.75
N PHE A 37 0.61 -15.69 6.85
CA PHE A 37 1.11 -14.41 7.35
C PHE A 37 2.61 -14.32 7.15
N TYR A 38 3.09 -13.12 6.84
CA TYR A 38 4.50 -12.84 6.58
C TYR A 38 4.99 -11.71 7.48
N GLU A 39 6.30 -11.68 7.68
CA GLU A 39 7.02 -10.58 8.32
C GLU A 39 7.52 -9.56 7.31
N SER A 40 7.72 -9.96 6.05
CA SER A 40 8.26 -9.09 5.00
C SER A 40 7.86 -9.53 3.58
N PHE A 41 8.07 -8.64 2.61
CA PHE A 41 7.99 -8.88 1.17
C PHE A 41 8.94 -7.93 0.43
N THR A 42 9.30 -8.28 -0.79
CA THR A 42 10.06 -7.44 -1.71
C THR A 42 9.13 -7.05 -2.87
N LEU A 43 9.07 -5.76 -3.19
CA LEU A 43 8.31 -5.21 -4.31
C LEU A 43 9.26 -4.39 -5.18
N ASP A 44 9.44 -4.81 -6.42
CA ASP A 44 10.31 -4.15 -7.41
C ASP A 44 11.75 -3.89 -6.90
N GLY A 45 12.30 -4.86 -6.17
CA GLY A 45 13.64 -4.78 -5.58
C GLY A 45 13.71 -4.11 -4.21
N GLU A 46 12.65 -3.43 -3.76
CA GLU A 46 12.58 -2.77 -2.45
C GLU A 46 11.98 -3.70 -1.39
N ASP A 47 12.66 -3.81 -0.25
CA ASP A 47 12.26 -4.66 0.87
C ASP A 47 11.35 -3.92 1.86
N TYR A 48 10.26 -4.57 2.25
CA TYR A 48 9.29 -4.06 3.21
C TYR A 48 9.06 -5.08 4.31
N SER A 49 9.08 -4.62 5.55
CA SER A 49 8.88 -5.43 6.75
C SER A 49 7.71 -4.93 7.61
N LEU A 50 7.24 -5.79 8.51
CA LEU A 50 6.30 -5.40 9.55
C LEU A 50 6.88 -4.24 10.36
N PHE A 51 6.02 -3.25 10.60
CA PHE A 51 6.28 -2.02 11.34
C PHE A 51 7.10 -0.95 10.63
N ASP A 52 7.48 -1.18 9.38
CA ASP A 52 8.03 -0.13 8.53
C ASP A 52 7.00 0.98 8.31
N THR A 53 7.49 2.22 8.28
CA THR A 53 6.71 3.40 7.94
C THR A 53 6.91 3.68 6.45
N VAL A 54 5.82 3.70 5.69
CA VAL A 54 5.81 3.78 4.23
C VAL A 54 4.94 4.93 3.74
N TYR A 55 5.25 5.40 2.54
CA TYR A 55 4.38 6.30 1.79
C TYR A 55 3.37 5.48 0.97
N LEU A 56 2.10 5.92 0.96
CA LEU A 56 1.06 5.36 0.10
C LEU A 56 0.47 6.45 -0.79
N GLN A 57 0.57 6.26 -2.10
CA GLN A 57 -0.03 7.14 -3.10
C GLN A 57 -1.52 6.85 -3.23
N ASN A 58 -2.37 7.89 -3.23
CA ASN A 58 -3.82 7.74 -3.34
C ASN A 58 -4.35 7.94 -4.78
N GLY A 59 -3.62 7.52 -5.80
CA GLY A 59 -4.02 7.65 -7.22
C GLY A 59 -4.18 9.09 -7.76
N THR A 60 -4.23 10.09 -6.88
CA THR A 60 -4.19 11.52 -7.17
C THR A 60 -2.74 12.01 -7.13
N GLN A 61 -2.43 13.10 -7.84
CA GLN A 61 -1.11 13.79 -7.76
C GLN A 61 -0.91 14.54 -6.42
N SER A 62 -1.64 14.16 -5.37
CA SER A 62 -1.50 14.75 -4.04
C SER A 62 -0.28 14.18 -3.33
N GLU A 63 0.14 14.88 -2.27
CA GLU A 63 1.15 14.37 -1.35
C GLU A 63 0.74 12.98 -0.83
N PRO A 64 1.64 11.98 -0.83
CA PRO A 64 1.33 10.63 -0.38
C PRO A 64 1.01 10.60 1.12
N HIS A 65 0.12 9.71 1.52
CA HIS A 65 -0.15 9.45 2.94
C HIS A 65 1.00 8.66 3.57
N ILE A 66 1.15 8.76 4.88
CA ILE A 66 2.19 8.03 5.63
C ILE A 66 1.50 6.99 6.50
N ALA A 67 1.98 5.76 6.50
CA ALA A 67 1.40 4.70 7.30
C ALA A 67 2.45 3.71 7.81
N LYS A 68 2.14 3.03 8.92
CA LYS A 68 2.92 1.90 9.41
C LYS A 68 2.30 0.59 8.94
N ILE A 69 3.10 -0.32 8.39
CA ILE A 69 2.64 -1.68 8.07
C ILE A 69 2.45 -2.45 9.38
N ILE A 70 1.24 -2.93 9.66
CA ILE A 70 0.92 -3.65 10.91
C ILE A 70 0.54 -5.12 10.67
N LYS A 71 0.35 -5.53 9.41
CA LYS A 71 0.02 -6.92 9.06
C LYS A 71 0.28 -7.19 7.59
N ILE A 72 0.83 -8.35 7.26
CA ILE A 72 1.11 -8.80 5.89
C ILE A 72 0.58 -10.24 5.74
N TRP A 73 -0.20 -10.53 4.70
CA TRP A 73 -0.77 -11.87 4.50
C TRP A 73 -1.22 -12.14 3.06
N GLU A 74 -1.35 -13.43 2.73
CA GLU A 74 -2.07 -13.89 1.54
C GLU A 74 -3.26 -14.77 1.92
N THR A 75 -4.37 -14.63 1.19
CA THR A 75 -5.54 -15.51 1.35
C THR A 75 -5.60 -16.59 0.28
N PRO A 76 -6.09 -17.81 0.61
CA PRO A 76 -6.13 -18.98 -0.26
C PRO A 76 -7.27 -18.93 -1.32
N THR A 77 -7.68 -17.74 -1.75
CA THR A 77 -8.76 -17.57 -2.73
C THR A 77 -8.36 -18.05 -4.12
N ARG A 78 -9.33 -18.26 -5.03
CA ARG A 78 -9.09 -18.70 -6.42
C ARG A 78 -8.04 -17.84 -7.14
N ILE A 79 -7.97 -16.57 -6.80
CA ILE A 79 -6.87 -15.65 -7.08
C ILE A 79 -6.20 -15.39 -5.73
N LYS A 80 -4.91 -15.70 -5.57
CA LYS A 80 -4.18 -15.42 -4.33
C LYS A 80 -4.11 -13.90 -4.14
N LEU A 81 -4.87 -13.37 -3.19
CA LEU A 81 -4.87 -11.95 -2.87
C LEU A 81 -3.84 -11.69 -1.78
N ARG A 82 -2.77 -11.00 -2.16
CA ARG A 82 -1.71 -10.52 -1.28
C ARG A 82 -2.18 -9.19 -0.68
N LYS A 83 -2.01 -9.01 0.62
CA LYS A 83 -2.57 -7.86 1.35
C LYS A 83 -1.65 -7.37 2.43
N ILE A 84 -1.69 -6.06 2.65
CA ILE A 84 -1.17 -5.43 3.85
C ILE A 84 -2.30 -4.73 4.60
N LYS A 85 -2.15 -4.63 5.91
CA LYS A 85 -2.93 -3.72 6.76
C LYS A 85 -1.96 -2.66 7.24
N VAL A 86 -2.35 -1.42 7.06
CA VAL A 86 -1.57 -0.26 7.51
C VAL A 86 -2.34 0.50 8.59
N GLN A 87 -1.61 1.13 9.50
CA GLN A 87 -2.11 2.10 10.46
C GLN A 87 -1.65 3.49 10.03
N TRP A 88 -2.58 4.44 9.92
CA TRP A 88 -2.26 5.76 9.39
C TRP A 88 -1.49 6.64 10.36
N PHE A 89 -0.65 7.50 9.80
CA PHE A 89 -0.25 8.75 10.43
C PHE A 89 -1.01 9.89 9.74
N PHE A 90 -1.35 10.92 10.52
CA PHE A 90 -1.87 12.17 10.00
C PHE A 90 -0.82 13.27 10.13
N ARG A 91 -0.63 14.02 9.06
CA ARG A 91 0.04 15.32 9.09
C ARG A 91 -0.90 16.35 9.73
N PRO A 92 -0.36 17.43 10.34
CA PRO A 92 -1.17 18.50 10.91
C PRO A 92 -2.23 19.06 9.96
N ARG A 93 -1.91 19.17 8.66
CA ARG A 93 -2.84 19.69 7.63
C ARG A 93 -4.09 18.82 7.46
N GLU A 94 -3.96 17.49 7.58
CA GLU A 94 -5.06 16.53 7.39
C GLU A 94 -6.09 16.60 8.52
N ILE A 95 -5.67 17.01 9.72
CA ILE A 95 -6.49 17.06 10.94
C ILE A 95 -6.56 18.45 11.57
N SER A 96 -6.23 19.50 10.81
CA SER A 96 -6.12 20.90 11.28
C SER A 96 -7.33 21.40 12.08
N LYS A 97 -8.53 20.97 11.70
CA LYS A 97 -9.80 21.24 12.39
C LYS A 97 -9.82 20.80 13.87
N PHE A 98 -9.02 19.80 14.24
CA PHE A 98 -8.88 19.27 15.59
C PHE A 98 -7.68 19.84 16.36
N LEU A 99 -6.80 20.61 15.71
CA LEU A 99 -5.55 21.11 16.29
C LEU A 99 -5.61 22.60 16.69
N LYS A 100 -6.82 23.16 16.87
CA LYS A 100 -6.99 24.57 17.25
C LYS A 100 -6.37 24.83 18.62
N GLY A 101 -5.47 25.81 18.71
CA GLY A 101 -4.79 26.16 19.95
C GLY A 101 -3.63 25.23 20.34
N ILE A 102 -3.28 24.27 19.49
CA ILE A 102 -2.13 23.38 19.67
C ILE A 102 -0.98 23.93 18.82
N GLN A 103 0.21 24.05 19.40
CA GLN A 103 1.42 24.34 18.64
C GLN A 103 1.78 23.13 17.78
N ILE A 104 1.88 23.34 16.47
CA ILE A 104 2.17 22.30 15.48
C ILE A 104 3.47 22.60 14.73
N TYR A 105 4.21 21.57 14.36
CA TYR A 105 5.37 21.68 13.47
C TYR A 105 5.11 20.97 12.15
N TYR A 106 5.72 21.47 11.07
CA TYR A 106 5.46 20.99 9.72
C TYR A 106 5.79 19.50 9.52
N ASN A 107 6.80 19.00 10.23
CA ASN A 107 7.30 17.62 10.16
C ASN A 107 6.71 16.70 11.25
N GLU A 108 5.71 17.15 12.01
CA GLU A 108 5.03 16.29 12.97
C GLU A 108 4.11 15.27 12.30
N LEU A 109 3.98 14.12 12.94
CA LEU A 109 3.06 13.06 12.56
C LEU A 109 2.25 12.61 13.77
N PHE A 110 0.94 12.58 13.61
CA PHE A 110 -0.01 12.09 14.60
C PHE A 110 -0.36 10.65 14.29
N PHE A 111 -0.08 9.73 15.20
CA PHE A 111 -0.43 8.33 15.02
C PHE A 111 -1.94 8.12 15.20
N ALA A 112 -2.60 7.57 14.18
CA ALA A 112 -4.04 7.35 14.22
C ALA A 112 -4.36 6.16 15.13
N CYS A 113 -4.60 6.36 16.42
CA CYS A 113 -4.95 5.30 17.37
C CYS A 113 -6.37 5.49 17.93
N GLY A 114 -6.90 4.44 18.57
CA GLY A 114 -8.26 4.41 19.14
C GLY A 114 -9.21 3.50 18.37
N ASP A 115 -10.51 3.78 18.48
CA ASP A 115 -11.59 3.02 17.86
C ASP A 115 -12.31 3.87 16.80
N GLY A 116 -12.66 3.25 15.67
CA GLY A 116 -13.42 3.91 14.62
C GLY A 116 -12.90 3.66 13.21
N THR A 117 -13.54 4.31 12.24
CA THR A 117 -13.16 4.25 10.82
C THR A 117 -11.99 5.20 10.53
N GLY A 118 -11.22 4.91 9.48
CA GLY A 118 -10.12 5.78 9.04
C GLY A 118 -8.82 5.65 9.83
N LEU A 119 -8.72 4.72 10.79
CA LEU A 119 -7.48 4.46 11.54
C LEU A 119 -6.56 3.49 10.77
N THR A 120 -7.14 2.45 10.18
CA THR A 120 -6.41 1.43 9.41
C THR A 120 -7.06 1.14 8.08
N ASN A 121 -6.25 0.85 7.07
CA ASN A 121 -6.72 0.36 5.77
C ASN A 121 -6.08 -0.99 5.43
N ILE A 122 -6.81 -1.80 4.65
CA ILE A 122 -6.29 -3.00 4.01
C ILE A 122 -6.06 -2.68 2.54
N ASN A 123 -4.82 -2.81 2.08
CA ASN A 123 -4.45 -2.55 0.69
C ASN A 123 -4.03 -3.86 0.02
N PRO A 124 -4.47 -4.12 -1.22
CA PRO A 124 -3.92 -5.21 -2.02
C PRO A 124 -2.48 -4.89 -2.41
N LEU A 125 -1.66 -5.93 -2.52
CA LEU A 125 -0.37 -5.89 -3.21
C LEU A 125 -0.58 -6.61 -4.54
N ILE A 126 -0.18 -5.96 -5.65
CA ILE A 126 -0.24 -6.41 -7.08
C ILE A 126 -1.22 -7.57 -7.35
#